data_AF-A0A7V3RJB1-F1
#
_entry.id   AF-A0A7V3RJB1-F1
#
_cell.length_a   1.000
_cell.length_b   1.000
_cell.length_c   1.000
_cell.angle_alpha   90.00
_cell.angle_beta   90.00
_cell.angle_gamma   90.00
#
_symmetry.space_group_name_H-M   'P 1'
#
loop_
_entity.id
_entity.type
_entity.pdbx_description
1 polymer ?
#
loop_
_entity_poly.entity_id
_entity_poly.type
_entity_poly.pdbx_seq_one_letter_code
_entity_poly.pdbx_strand_id
1 'polypeptide(L)'
;MKKYVYIATLLILFTMALAQQVEVASILRDGGFSPSEQKVIFAIFDDAIEKGLSLEDLLSILKENRLKKNSYFETVEALVNHVKIQMAVKENQFPYWSDKNIRRIGYYLAQFYTFNQFSQITGELKEKGVKKQDIENIFQFVLFLNSAGINPDDSFSLVYLLLKNKEVEPEGLNAIKRLILRSKDLKLSQKQIVLDICRHLIKGIPLRRIVVDIEKKAQME
;
A
#
# COMPACT_ATOMS: atom_id res chain seq x y z
N MET A 1 7.91 -45.20 -18.69
CA MET A 1 8.28 -43.81 -19.03
C MET A 1 7.69 -42.77 -18.08
N LYS A 2 6.37 -42.68 -17.87
CA LYS A 2 5.74 -41.65 -17.01
C LYS A 2 6.30 -41.58 -15.55
N LYS A 3 6.55 -42.72 -14.89
CA LYS A 3 7.13 -42.75 -13.52
C LYS A 3 8.55 -42.15 -13.44
N TYR A 4 9.40 -42.40 -14.43
CA TYR A 4 10.76 -41.87 -14.47
C TYR A 4 10.79 -40.37 -14.76
N VAL A 5 9.85 -39.89 -15.58
CA VAL A 5 9.65 -38.45 -15.78
C VAL A 5 9.26 -37.79 -14.46
N TYR A 6 8.28 -38.33 -13.72
CA TYR A 6 7.89 -37.80 -12.41
C TYR A 6 9.05 -37.73 -11.41
N ILE A 7 9.81 -38.82 -11.25
CA ILE A 7 10.96 -38.88 -10.34
C ILE A 7 12.05 -37.89 -10.76
N ALA A 8 12.33 -37.76 -12.06
CA ALA A 8 13.30 -36.79 -12.57
C ALA A 8 12.86 -35.34 -12.31
N THR A 9 11.59 -34.99 -12.56
CA THR A 9 11.06 -33.65 -12.21
C THR A 9 11.15 -33.39 -10.71
N LEU A 10 10.86 -34.38 -9.87
CA LEU A 10 10.88 -34.22 -8.41
C LEU A 10 12.31 -34.03 -7.88
N LEU A 11 13.29 -34.75 -8.44
CA LEU A 11 14.71 -34.55 -8.17
C LEU A 11 15.20 -33.17 -8.62
N ILE A 12 14.82 -32.71 -9.82
CA ILE A 12 15.18 -31.39 -10.32
C ILE A 12 14.61 -30.29 -9.40
N LEU A 13 13.33 -30.38 -9.04
CA LEU A 13 12.69 -29.44 -8.11
C LEU A 13 13.37 -29.43 -6.74
N PHE A 14 13.75 -30.61 -6.22
CA PHE A 14 14.47 -30.74 -4.95
C PHE A 14 15.86 -30.11 -5.00
N THR A 15 16.62 -30.33 -6.07
CA THR A 15 17.94 -29.72 -6.25
C THR A 15 17.87 -28.19 -6.38
N MET A 16 16.83 -27.66 -7.02
CA MET A 16 16.60 -26.22 -7.09
C MET A 16 16.27 -25.62 -5.71
N ALA A 17 15.42 -26.28 -4.92
CA ALA A 17 15.10 -25.84 -3.56
C ALA A 17 16.33 -25.82 -2.64
N LEU A 18 17.19 -26.85 -2.73
CA LEU A 18 18.47 -26.91 -2.01
C LEU A 18 19.44 -25.82 -2.46
N ALA A 19 19.61 -25.60 -3.77
CA ALA A 19 20.47 -24.56 -4.29
C ALA A 19 20.04 -23.16 -3.84
N GLN A 20 18.73 -22.92 -3.79
CA GLN A 20 18.14 -21.68 -3.30
C GLN A 20 18.39 -21.46 -1.80
N GLN A 21 18.22 -22.48 -0.97
CA GLN A 21 18.58 -22.39 0.46
C GLN A 21 20.07 -22.11 0.67
N VAL A 22 20.95 -22.67 -0.17
CA VAL A 22 22.40 -22.43 -0.10
C VAL A 22 22.73 -20.98 -0.49
N GLU A 23 22.06 -20.39 -1.49
CA GLU A 23 22.24 -18.98 -1.86
C GLU A 23 21.76 -18.04 -0.75
N VAL A 24 20.59 -18.29 -0.15
CA VAL A 24 20.11 -17.48 0.98
C VAL A 24 21.09 -17.56 2.15
N ALA A 25 21.57 -18.76 2.49
CA ALA A 25 22.53 -18.96 3.56
C ALA A 25 23.89 -18.29 3.31
N SER A 26 24.35 -18.19 2.05
CA SER A 26 25.59 -17.47 1.73
C SER A 26 25.40 -15.97 1.89
N ILE A 27 24.33 -15.39 1.36
CA ILE A 27 24.07 -13.94 1.46
C ILE A 27 23.92 -13.52 2.92
N LEU A 28 23.26 -14.34 3.73
CA LEU A 28 23.08 -14.04 5.14
C LEU A 28 24.38 -14.10 5.95
N ARG A 29 25.23 -15.09 5.70
CA ARG A 29 26.56 -15.18 6.32
C ARG A 29 27.45 -14.03 5.89
N ASP A 30 27.50 -13.73 4.60
CA ASP A 30 28.24 -12.60 4.04
C ASP A 30 27.72 -11.24 4.54
N GLY A 31 26.43 -11.18 4.89
CA GLY A 31 25.79 -10.01 5.50
C GLY A 31 26.13 -9.80 6.97
N GLY A 32 26.88 -10.72 7.60
CA GLY A 32 27.29 -10.61 9.00
C GLY A 32 26.20 -10.97 10.01
N PHE A 33 25.10 -11.59 9.59
CA PHE A 33 24.02 -12.00 10.49
C PHE A 33 24.44 -13.21 11.34
N SER A 34 24.17 -13.15 12.63
CA SER A 34 24.34 -14.25 13.58
C SER A 34 23.43 -15.44 13.25
N PRO A 35 23.75 -16.67 13.70
CA PRO A 35 22.89 -17.83 13.45
C PRO A 35 21.45 -17.68 13.94
N SER A 36 21.21 -16.94 15.02
CA SER A 36 19.86 -16.63 15.52
C SER A 36 19.10 -15.70 14.58
N GLU A 37 19.76 -14.67 14.05
CA GLU A 37 19.17 -13.72 13.09
C GLU A 37 18.85 -14.39 11.76
N GLN A 38 19.75 -15.28 11.30
CA GLN A 38 19.52 -16.09 10.10
C GLN A 38 18.25 -16.92 10.21
N LYS A 39 18.01 -17.58 11.35
CA LYS A 39 16.79 -18.39 11.57
C LYS A 39 15.51 -17.58 11.43
N VAL A 40 15.49 -16.35 11.94
CA VAL A 40 14.32 -15.47 11.81
C VAL A 40 14.10 -15.09 10.35
N ILE A 41 15.16 -14.75 9.63
CA ILE A 41 15.05 -14.41 8.20
C ILE A 41 14.59 -15.62 7.38
N PHE A 42 15.09 -16.82 7.68
CA PHE A 42 14.61 -18.06 7.06
C PHE A 42 13.12 -18.30 7.33
N ALA A 43 12.66 -18.12 8.57
CA ALA A 43 11.24 -18.26 8.88
C ALA A 43 10.35 -17.29 8.09
N ILE A 44 10.82 -16.06 7.84
CA ILE A 44 10.11 -15.09 6.98
C ILE A 44 10.07 -15.55 5.53
N PHE A 45 11.17 -16.12 5.02
CA PHE A 45 11.24 -16.67 3.66
C PHE A 45 10.29 -17.85 3.49
N ASP A 46 10.29 -18.79 4.44
CA ASP A 46 9.43 -19.97 4.41
C ASP A 46 7.95 -19.55 4.41
N ASP A 47 7.54 -18.67 5.32
CA ASP A 47 6.17 -18.10 5.36
C ASP A 47 5.78 -17.43 4.04
N ALA A 48 6.70 -16.65 3.45
CA ALA A 48 6.46 -15.97 2.18
C ALA A 48 6.32 -16.94 1.00
N ILE A 49 7.14 -18.00 0.95
CA ILE A 49 7.07 -19.03 -0.09
C ILE A 49 5.79 -19.84 0.04
N GLU A 50 5.38 -20.21 1.26
CA GLU A 50 4.09 -20.88 1.51
C GLU A 50 2.91 -20.04 1.02
N LYS A 51 3.00 -18.72 1.17
CA LYS A 51 2.02 -17.75 0.65
C LYS A 51 2.16 -17.51 -0.86
N GLY A 52 3.10 -18.18 -1.52
CA GLY A 52 3.34 -18.12 -2.96
C GLY A 52 3.92 -16.80 -3.44
N LEU A 53 4.80 -16.18 -2.64
CA LEU A 53 5.63 -15.05 -3.07
C LEU A 53 6.89 -15.54 -3.80
N SER A 54 7.47 -14.67 -4.64
CA SER A 54 8.70 -14.98 -5.37
C SER A 54 9.91 -14.94 -4.45
N LEU A 55 10.66 -16.04 -4.41
CA LEU A 55 11.95 -16.07 -3.72
C LEU A 55 12.93 -15.03 -4.28
N GLU A 56 12.91 -14.79 -5.60
CA GLU A 56 13.80 -13.83 -6.26
C GLU A 56 13.57 -12.40 -5.76
N ASP A 57 12.32 -12.04 -5.49
CA ASP A 57 11.96 -10.72 -4.94
C ASP A 57 12.51 -10.58 -3.50
N LEU A 58 12.36 -11.62 -2.68
CA LEU A 58 12.88 -11.64 -1.30
C LEU A 58 14.41 -11.57 -1.27
N LEU A 59 15.08 -12.29 -2.17
CA LEU A 59 16.54 -12.24 -2.33
C LEU A 59 17.01 -10.86 -2.78
N SER A 60 16.27 -10.18 -3.65
CA SER A 60 16.60 -8.83 -4.10
C SER A 60 16.57 -7.83 -2.95
N ILE A 61 15.57 -7.92 -2.05
CA ILE A 61 15.47 -7.10 -0.84
C ILE A 61 16.66 -7.36 0.09
N LEU A 62 17.01 -8.64 0.29
CA LEU A 62 18.14 -9.03 1.13
C LEU A 62 19.46 -8.45 0.58
N LYS A 63 19.68 -8.56 -0.73
CA LYS A 63 20.86 -8.02 -1.43
C LYS A 63 20.91 -6.49 -1.31
N GLU A 64 19.77 -5.81 -1.48
CA GLU A 64 19.68 -4.34 -1.36
C GLU A 64 19.98 -3.86 0.07
N ASN A 65 19.41 -4.51 1.09
CA ASN A 65 19.66 -4.17 2.50
C ASN A 65 21.12 -4.38 2.89
N ARG A 66 21.75 -5.45 2.38
CA ARG A 66 23.20 -5.68 2.53
C ARG A 66 24.01 -4.55 1.92
N LEU A 67 23.70 -4.11 0.69
CA LEU A 67 24.40 -3.01 0.03
C LEU A 67 24.28 -1.69 0.81
N LYS A 68 23.10 -1.44 1.40
CA LYS A 68 22.83 -0.28 2.25
C LYS A 68 23.43 -0.38 3.65
N LYS A 69 23.99 -1.54 4.02
CA LYS A 69 24.49 -1.85 5.37
C LYS A 69 23.43 -1.65 6.45
N ASN A 70 22.18 -1.96 6.11
CA ASN A 70 21.08 -1.91 7.06
C ASN A 70 21.29 -2.93 8.17
N SER A 71 20.84 -2.60 9.38
CA SER A 71 20.85 -3.48 10.52
C SER A 71 19.96 -4.71 10.30
N TYR A 72 20.12 -5.70 11.19
CA TYR A 72 19.21 -6.85 11.25
C TYR A 72 17.74 -6.43 11.37
N PHE A 73 17.43 -5.48 12.26
CA PHE A 73 16.07 -5.01 12.48
C PHE A 73 15.48 -4.36 11.22
N GLU A 74 16.24 -3.48 10.56
CA GLU A 74 15.81 -2.82 9.32
C GLU A 74 15.62 -3.84 8.18
N THR A 75 16.47 -4.86 8.11
CA THR A 75 16.36 -5.93 7.10
C THR A 75 15.11 -6.78 7.32
N VAL A 76 14.86 -7.19 8.57
CA VAL A 76 13.64 -7.94 8.93
C VAL A 76 12.41 -7.11 8.67
N GLU A 77 12.42 -5.83 9.04
CA GLU A 77 11.32 -4.91 8.77
C GLU A 77 11.04 -4.79 7.27
N ALA A 78 12.07 -4.60 6.44
CA ALA A 78 11.92 -4.50 4.99
C ALA A 78 11.31 -5.78 4.39
N LEU A 79 11.78 -6.96 4.82
CA LEU A 79 11.24 -8.25 4.38
C LEU A 79 9.78 -8.43 4.80
N VAL A 80 9.48 -8.25 6.09
CA VAL A 80 8.11 -8.40 6.62
C VAL A 80 7.16 -7.42 5.95
N ASN A 81 7.57 -6.17 5.75
CA ASN A 81 6.76 -5.18 5.07
C ASN A 81 6.50 -5.59 3.62
N HIS A 82 7.52 -6.03 2.88
CA HIS A 82 7.33 -6.52 1.52
C HIS A 82 6.34 -7.69 1.45
N VAL A 83 6.47 -8.67 2.35
CA VAL A 83 5.55 -9.82 2.42
C VAL A 83 4.12 -9.34 2.65
N LYS A 84 3.90 -8.46 3.65
CA LYS A 84 2.59 -7.89 3.97
C LYS A 84 1.96 -7.17 2.78
N ILE A 85 2.74 -6.35 2.08
CA ILE A 85 2.28 -5.58 0.92
C ILE A 85 1.88 -6.50 -0.24
N GLN A 86 2.71 -7.49 -0.55
CA GLN A 86 2.44 -8.45 -1.63
C GLN A 86 1.21 -9.31 -1.32
N MET A 87 1.04 -9.74 -0.07
CA MET A 87 -0.18 -10.41 0.38
C MET A 87 -1.41 -9.52 0.21
N ALA A 88 -1.35 -8.28 0.72
CA ALA A 88 -2.44 -7.32 0.62
C ALA A 88 -2.89 -7.15 -0.84
N VAL A 89 -1.95 -6.99 -1.75
CA VAL A 89 -2.20 -6.87 -3.18
C VAL A 89 -2.81 -8.15 -3.77
N LYS A 90 -2.22 -9.31 -3.48
CA LYS A 90 -2.63 -10.61 -4.03
C LYS A 90 -4.04 -10.98 -3.61
N GLU A 91 -4.36 -10.80 -2.33
CA GLU A 91 -5.64 -11.18 -1.74
C GLU A 91 -6.76 -10.22 -2.14
N ASN A 92 -6.47 -8.92 -2.22
CA ASN A 92 -7.49 -7.93 -2.53
C ASN A 92 -7.74 -7.75 -4.04
N GLN A 93 -6.93 -8.36 -4.91
CA GLN A 93 -7.05 -8.31 -6.38
C GLN A 93 -7.30 -6.88 -6.89
N PHE A 94 -6.37 -5.96 -6.62
CA PHE A 94 -6.52 -4.54 -6.94
C PHE A 94 -6.93 -4.32 -8.42
N PRO A 95 -7.90 -3.43 -8.73
CA PRO A 95 -8.44 -3.29 -10.08
C PRO A 95 -7.38 -2.85 -11.10
N TYR A 96 -7.55 -3.27 -12.36
CA TYR A 96 -6.63 -2.98 -13.47
C TYR A 96 -5.17 -3.39 -13.23
N TRP A 97 -4.94 -4.48 -12.48
CA TRP A 97 -3.60 -4.97 -12.08
C TRP A 97 -2.61 -5.21 -13.24
N SER A 98 -3.13 -5.49 -14.43
CA SER A 98 -2.32 -5.65 -15.66
C SER A 98 -1.58 -4.37 -16.03
N ASP A 99 -2.10 -3.20 -15.66
CA ASP A 99 -1.48 -1.91 -15.94
C ASP A 99 -0.32 -1.63 -14.97
N LYS A 100 0.86 -1.32 -15.53
CA LYS A 100 2.09 -1.07 -14.75
C LYS A 100 1.96 0.12 -13.80
N ASN A 101 1.27 1.19 -14.21
CA ASN A 101 1.09 2.38 -13.38
C ASN A 101 0.14 2.09 -12.22
N ILE A 102 -1.00 1.46 -12.52
CA ILE A 102 -1.98 1.09 -11.50
C ILE A 102 -1.41 0.08 -10.50
N ARG A 103 -0.56 -0.84 -10.97
CA ARG A 103 0.17 -1.76 -10.10
C ARG A 103 1.03 -1.04 -9.08
N ARG A 104 1.79 -0.02 -9.53
CA ARG A 104 2.61 0.83 -8.64
C ARG A 104 1.76 1.59 -7.64
N ILE A 105 0.60 2.10 -8.07
CA ILE A 105 -0.37 2.77 -7.19
C ILE A 105 -0.87 1.80 -6.12
N GLY A 106 -1.28 0.59 -6.51
CA GLY A 106 -1.74 -0.44 -5.57
C GLY A 106 -0.67 -0.78 -4.52
N TYR A 107 0.59 -0.93 -4.95
CA TYR A 107 1.71 -1.13 -4.02
C TYR A 107 1.90 0.04 -3.05
N TYR A 108 1.82 1.28 -3.54
CA TYR A 108 1.94 2.45 -2.68
C TYR A 108 0.81 2.52 -1.65
N LEU A 109 -0.44 2.30 -2.07
CA LEU A 109 -1.58 2.34 -1.17
C LEU A 109 -1.50 1.22 -0.12
N ALA A 110 -1.01 0.04 -0.49
CA ALA A 110 -0.78 -1.07 0.44
C ALA A 110 0.39 -0.82 1.41
N GLN A 111 1.35 0.05 1.05
CA GLN A 111 2.39 0.53 1.95
C GLN A 111 1.87 1.60 2.91
N PHE A 112 1.02 2.49 2.40
CA PHE A 112 0.56 3.66 3.12
C PHE A 112 -0.58 3.36 4.09
N TYR A 113 -1.41 2.37 3.78
CA TYR A 113 -2.55 1.97 4.59
C TYR A 113 -2.34 0.60 5.24
N THR A 114 -3.04 0.35 6.35
CA THR A 114 -3.11 -1.00 6.93
C THR A 114 -3.78 -1.98 5.96
N PHE A 115 -3.55 -3.27 6.14
CA PHE A 115 -4.18 -4.31 5.32
C PHE A 115 -5.71 -4.15 5.22
N ASN A 116 -6.39 -3.87 6.35
CA ASN A 116 -7.84 -3.70 6.40
C ASN A 116 -8.30 -2.46 5.62
N GLN A 117 -7.59 -1.34 5.78
CA GLN A 117 -7.89 -0.10 5.06
C GLN A 117 -7.67 -0.26 3.55
N PHE A 118 -6.56 -0.89 3.14
CA PHE A 118 -6.28 -1.19 1.75
C PHE A 118 -7.35 -2.11 1.15
N SER A 119 -7.78 -3.14 1.89
CA SER A 119 -8.86 -4.04 1.52
C SER A 119 -10.17 -3.28 1.28
N GLN A 120 -10.55 -2.40 2.21
CA GLN A 120 -11.76 -1.59 2.11
C GLN A 120 -11.75 -0.65 0.90
N ILE A 121 -10.65 0.09 0.68
CA ILE A 121 -10.51 0.95 -0.51
C ILE A 121 -10.59 0.11 -1.78
N THR A 122 -9.90 -1.03 -1.82
CA THR A 122 -9.90 -1.91 -3.00
C THR A 122 -11.30 -2.45 -3.30
N GLY A 123 -12.05 -2.82 -2.26
CA GLY A 123 -13.46 -3.24 -2.38
C GLY A 123 -14.32 -2.14 -2.98
N GLU A 124 -14.26 -0.93 -2.44
CA GLU A 124 -15.04 0.21 -2.95
C GLU A 124 -14.66 0.57 -4.40
N LEU A 125 -13.37 0.56 -4.74
CA LEU A 125 -12.92 0.82 -6.12
C LEU A 125 -13.58 -0.14 -7.13
N LYS A 126 -13.70 -1.43 -6.77
CA LYS A 126 -14.36 -2.43 -7.60
C LYS A 126 -15.87 -2.25 -7.62
N GLU A 127 -16.50 -2.15 -6.45
CA GLU A 127 -17.95 -2.08 -6.31
C GLU A 127 -18.51 -0.87 -7.06
N LYS A 128 -17.82 0.27 -7.00
CA LYS A 128 -18.24 1.49 -7.68
C LYS A 128 -17.80 1.55 -9.14
N GLY A 129 -17.03 0.58 -9.63
CA GLY A 129 -16.51 0.54 -11.01
C GLY A 129 -15.67 1.77 -11.34
N VAL A 130 -14.81 2.20 -10.40
CA VAL A 130 -14.01 3.42 -10.55
C VAL A 130 -13.06 3.25 -11.72
N LYS A 131 -13.05 4.22 -12.64
CA LYS A 131 -12.22 4.15 -13.84
C LYS A 131 -10.75 4.27 -13.49
N LYS A 132 -9.90 3.74 -14.38
CA LYS A 132 -8.43 3.85 -14.26
C LYS A 132 -7.95 5.28 -13.98
N GLN A 133 -8.44 6.27 -14.74
CA GLN A 133 -8.03 7.66 -14.58
C GLN A 133 -8.39 8.21 -13.19
N ASP A 134 -9.55 7.82 -12.66
CA ASP A 134 -10.01 8.27 -11.35
C ASP A 134 -9.20 7.64 -10.22
N ILE A 135 -8.75 6.39 -10.38
CA ILE A 135 -7.77 5.76 -9.46
C ILE A 135 -6.47 6.58 -9.40
N GLU A 136 -5.97 7.03 -10.56
CA GLU A 136 -4.78 7.88 -10.62
C GLU A 136 -5.01 9.23 -9.93
N ASN A 137 -6.18 9.84 -10.12
CA ASN A 137 -6.55 11.09 -9.46
C ASN A 137 -6.67 10.95 -7.94
N ILE A 138 -7.27 9.85 -7.46
CA ILE A 138 -7.34 9.50 -6.04
C ILE A 138 -5.93 9.32 -5.47
N PHE A 139 -5.06 8.61 -6.18
CA PHE A 139 -3.67 8.43 -5.76
C PHE A 139 -2.92 9.76 -5.64
N GLN A 140 -3.02 10.63 -6.64
CA GLN A 140 -2.46 11.98 -6.57
C GLN A 140 -3.03 12.80 -5.41
N PHE A 141 -4.30 12.60 -5.07
CA PHE A 141 -4.93 13.22 -3.92
C PHE A 141 -4.37 12.68 -2.59
N VAL A 142 -4.17 11.36 -2.46
CA VAL A 142 -3.51 10.75 -1.29
C VAL A 142 -2.10 11.29 -1.10
N LEU A 143 -1.31 11.40 -2.18
CA LEU A 143 0.03 12.01 -2.13
C LEU A 143 -0.02 13.45 -1.63
N PHE A 144 -0.97 14.24 -2.14
CA PHE A 144 -1.18 15.60 -1.67
C PHE A 144 -1.51 15.65 -0.18
N LEU A 145 -2.45 14.83 0.31
CA LEU A 145 -2.82 14.79 1.73
C LEU A 145 -1.62 14.47 2.62
N ASN A 146 -0.81 13.49 2.22
CA ASN A 146 0.41 13.13 2.94
C ASN A 146 1.43 14.29 2.95
N SER A 147 1.61 14.98 1.80
CA SER A 147 2.49 16.15 1.72
C SER A 147 1.99 17.34 2.57
N ALA A 148 0.68 17.42 2.80
CA ALA A 148 0.05 18.39 3.69
C ALA A 148 0.09 17.95 5.16
N GLY A 149 0.78 16.85 5.51
CA GLY A 149 0.89 16.38 6.89
C GLY A 149 -0.40 15.78 7.46
N ILE A 150 -1.38 15.44 6.61
CA ILE A 150 -2.55 14.67 7.02
C ILE A 150 -2.11 13.23 7.27
N ASN A 151 -2.37 12.71 8.47
CA ASN A 151 -1.98 11.36 8.82
C ASN A 151 -2.72 10.30 7.97
N PRO A 152 -2.20 9.08 7.88
CA PRO A 152 -2.80 8.03 7.05
C PRO A 152 -4.25 7.68 7.41
N ASP A 153 -4.65 7.70 8.68
CA ASP A 153 -6.00 7.34 9.10
C ASP A 153 -7.06 8.39 8.71
N ASP A 154 -6.73 9.68 8.85
CA ASP A 154 -7.57 10.79 8.42
C ASP A 154 -7.65 10.81 6.87
N SER A 155 -6.53 10.57 6.19
CA SER A 155 -6.47 10.44 4.73
C SER A 155 -7.31 9.27 4.23
N PHE A 156 -7.17 8.09 4.84
CA PHE A 156 -7.98 6.91 4.57
C PHE A 156 -9.46 7.21 4.70
N SER A 157 -9.87 7.78 5.84
CA SER A 157 -11.28 8.05 6.15
C SER A 157 -11.92 8.95 5.09
N LEU A 158 -11.20 10.00 4.67
CA LEU A 158 -11.66 10.90 3.62
C LEU A 158 -11.79 10.17 2.28
N VAL A 159 -10.74 9.47 1.84
CA VAL A 159 -10.73 8.77 0.55
C VAL A 159 -11.80 7.68 0.49
N TYR A 160 -11.97 6.90 1.55
CA TYR A 160 -13.00 5.88 1.67
C TYR A 160 -14.40 6.50 1.54
N LEU A 161 -14.67 7.61 2.22
CA LEU A 161 -15.96 8.29 2.16
C LEU A 161 -16.23 8.92 0.78
N LEU A 162 -15.21 9.47 0.11
CA LEU A 162 -15.35 9.97 -1.25
C LEU A 162 -15.68 8.85 -2.22
N LEU A 163 -14.98 7.71 -2.12
CA LEU A 163 -15.27 6.52 -2.91
C LEU A 163 -16.69 6.00 -2.68
N LYS A 164 -17.08 5.83 -1.42
CA LYS A 164 -18.39 5.32 -1.02
C LYS A 164 -19.53 6.19 -1.57
N ASN A 165 -19.34 7.51 -1.56
CA ASN A 165 -20.31 8.48 -2.08
C ASN A 165 -20.17 8.79 -3.58
N LYS A 166 -19.21 8.16 -4.29
CA LYS A 166 -18.88 8.46 -5.70
C LYS A 166 -18.44 9.90 -5.97
N GLU A 167 -17.85 10.56 -4.99
CA GLU A 167 -17.36 11.94 -5.04
C GLU A 167 -15.85 11.98 -5.37
N VAL A 168 -15.43 11.21 -6.37
CA VAL A 168 -14.01 11.05 -6.76
C VAL A 168 -13.63 11.78 -8.05
N GLU A 169 -14.52 12.64 -8.53
CA GLU A 169 -14.26 13.49 -9.70
C GLU A 169 -13.12 14.48 -9.43
N PRO A 170 -12.26 14.77 -10.43
CA PRO A 170 -11.13 15.68 -10.28
C PRO A 170 -11.50 17.04 -9.69
N GLU A 171 -12.64 17.61 -10.08
CA GLU A 171 -13.15 18.90 -9.62
C GLU A 171 -13.41 18.88 -8.10
N GLY A 172 -14.01 17.81 -7.60
CA GLY A 172 -14.27 17.59 -6.18
C GLY A 172 -12.97 17.46 -5.38
N LEU A 173 -12.06 16.60 -5.84
CA LEU A 173 -10.74 16.42 -5.20
C LEU A 173 -9.96 17.74 -5.16
N ASN A 174 -9.96 18.50 -6.27
CA ASN A 174 -9.29 19.79 -6.36
C ASN A 174 -9.94 20.85 -5.46
N ALA A 175 -11.25 20.81 -5.24
CA ALA A 175 -11.92 21.69 -4.28
C ALA A 175 -11.42 21.43 -2.86
N ILE A 176 -11.27 20.16 -2.46
CA ILE A 176 -10.72 19.82 -1.14
C ILE A 176 -9.25 20.27 -1.02
N LYS A 177 -8.43 20.05 -2.06
CA LYS A 177 -7.04 20.54 -2.08
C LYS A 177 -6.98 22.05 -1.84
N ARG A 178 -7.85 22.83 -2.51
CA ARG A 178 -7.92 24.28 -2.32
C ARG A 178 -8.29 24.68 -0.89
N LEU A 179 -9.27 24.01 -0.27
CA LEU A 179 -9.61 24.27 1.13
C LEU A 179 -8.42 24.03 2.06
N ILE A 180 -7.73 22.90 1.88
CA ILE A 180 -6.56 22.53 2.69
C ILE A 180 -5.40 23.53 2.49
N LEU A 181 -5.18 24.02 1.27
CA LEU A 181 -4.14 25.04 1.01
C LEU A 181 -4.50 26.40 1.62
N ARG A 182 -5.79 26.73 1.66
CA ARG A 182 -6.32 27.97 2.26
C ARG A 182 -6.62 27.84 3.74
N SER A 183 -6.16 26.79 4.41
CA SER A 183 -6.53 26.53 5.81
C SER A 183 -6.21 27.71 6.73
N LYS A 184 -5.09 28.41 6.48
CA LYS A 184 -4.71 29.63 7.20
C LYS A 184 -5.71 30.77 7.02
N ASP A 185 -6.11 31.03 5.78
CA ASP A 185 -7.11 32.07 5.46
C ASP A 185 -8.47 31.75 6.09
N LEU A 186 -8.78 30.46 6.19
CA LEU A 186 -10.02 29.97 6.77
C LEU A 186 -9.98 29.89 8.30
N LYS A 187 -8.86 30.26 8.95
CA LYS A 187 -8.64 30.10 10.40
C LYS A 187 -8.88 28.67 10.91
N LEU A 188 -8.72 27.66 10.05
CA LEU A 188 -8.89 26.24 10.36
C LEU A 188 -7.57 25.49 10.20
N SER A 189 -7.34 24.45 11.00
CA SER A 189 -6.25 23.52 10.72
C SER A 189 -6.62 22.63 9.54
N GLN A 190 -5.61 22.16 8.79
CA GLN A 190 -5.82 21.23 7.68
C GLN A 190 -6.53 19.95 8.13
N LYS A 191 -6.18 19.45 9.32
CA LYS A 191 -6.88 18.33 9.97
C LYS A 191 -8.35 18.65 10.23
N GLN A 192 -8.67 19.84 10.75
CA GLN A 192 -10.05 20.23 11.02
C GLN A 192 -10.90 20.26 9.75
N ILE A 193 -10.35 20.76 8.64
CA ILE A 193 -11.02 20.75 7.33
C ILE A 193 -11.33 19.32 6.89
N VAL A 194 -10.36 18.41 6.96
CA VAL A 194 -10.56 16.99 6.60
C VAL A 194 -11.65 16.36 7.47
N LEU A 195 -11.59 16.54 8.79
CA LEU A 195 -12.58 15.99 9.72
C LEU A 195 -13.99 16.54 9.47
N ASP A 196 -14.12 17.83 9.19
CA ASP A 196 -15.41 18.43 8.89
C ASP A 196 -15.98 17.91 7.57
N ILE A 197 -15.16 17.73 6.54
CA ILE A 197 -15.59 17.08 5.30
C ILE A 197 -16.09 15.67 5.58
N CYS A 198 -15.31 14.85 6.30
CA CYS A 198 -15.70 13.49 6.66
C CYS A 198 -17.04 13.45 7.42
N ARG A 199 -17.25 14.32 8.41
CA ARG A 199 -18.50 14.40 9.18
C ARG A 199 -19.71 14.68 8.31
N HIS A 200 -19.57 15.51 7.28
CA HIS A 200 -20.67 15.82 6.37
C HIS A 200 -20.90 14.70 5.35
N LEU A 201 -19.83 14.08 4.81
CA LEU A 201 -19.93 12.93 3.91
C LEU A 201 -20.60 11.73 4.57
N ILE A 202 -20.36 11.49 5.87
CA ILE A 202 -21.06 10.45 6.64
C ILE A 202 -22.58 10.67 6.65
N LYS A 203 -23.02 11.94 6.64
CA LYS A 203 -24.44 12.32 6.59
C LYS A 203 -25.01 12.30 5.17
N GLY A 204 -24.24 11.88 4.17
CA GLY A 204 -24.65 11.87 2.76
C GLY A 204 -24.78 13.26 2.14
N ILE A 205 -24.13 14.28 2.72
CA ILE A 205 -24.17 15.64 2.17
C ILE A 205 -23.24 15.68 0.95
N PRO A 206 -23.68 16.16 -0.22
CA PRO A 206 -22.85 16.23 -1.42
C PRO A 206 -21.63 17.12 -1.23
N LEU A 207 -20.48 16.72 -1.80
CA LEU A 207 -19.19 17.39 -1.57
C LEU A 207 -19.24 18.88 -1.95
N ARG A 208 -19.92 19.22 -3.05
CA ARG A 208 -20.08 20.62 -3.49
C ARG A 208 -20.71 21.50 -2.41
N ARG A 209 -21.71 21.00 -1.70
CA ARG A 209 -22.38 21.72 -0.62
C ARG A 209 -21.46 21.86 0.60
N ILE A 210 -20.74 20.80 0.95
CA ILE A 210 -19.77 20.80 2.06
C ILE A 210 -18.73 21.90 1.86
N VAL A 211 -18.16 21.99 0.65
CA VAL A 211 -17.15 23.00 0.32
C VAL A 211 -17.69 24.41 0.54
N VAL A 212 -18.90 24.70 0.04
CA VAL A 212 -19.55 26.00 0.22
C VAL A 212 -19.82 26.31 1.70
N ASP A 213 -20.28 25.32 2.47
CA ASP A 213 -20.60 25.50 3.88
C ASP A 213 -19.34 25.81 4.70
N ILE A 214 -18.21 25.15 4.41
CA ILE A 214 -16.91 25.44 5.05
C ILE A 214 -16.43 26.85 4.70
N GLU A 215 -16.48 27.25 3.42
CA GLU A 215 -16.05 28.58 3.00
C GLU A 215 -16.90 29.70 3.62
N LYS A 216 -18.22 29.50 3.72
CA LYS A 216 -19.12 30.46 4.36
C LYS A 216 -18.87 30.59 5.85
N LYS A 217 -18.67 29.46 6.56
CA LYS A 217 -18.41 29.48 7.99
C LYS A 217 -17.17 30.30 8.32
N ALA A 218 -16.12 30.17 7.52
CA ALA A 218 -14.88 30.93 7.70
C ALA A 218 -15.01 32.44 7.42
N GLN A 219 -16.05 32.89 6.71
CA GLN A 219 -16.31 34.32 6.48
C GLN A 219 -17.11 34.98 7.62
N MET A 220 -17.73 34.19 8.49
CA MET A 220 -18.56 34.68 9.60
C MET A 220 -17.79 34.75 10.94
N GLU A 221 -16.56 34.24 10.99
CA GLU A 221 -15.64 34.22 12.16
C GLU A 221 -14.41 35.12 11.94
#